data_AF-A0A9E1SQZ9-F1
#
_entry.id   AF-A0A9E1SQZ9-F1
#
_cell.length_a   1.000
_cell.length_b   1.000
_cell.length_c   1.000
_cell.angle_alpha   90.00
_cell.angle_beta   90.00
_cell.angle_gamma   90.00
#
_symmetry.space_group_name_H-M   'P 1'
#
loop_
_entity.id
_entity.type
_entity.pdbx_description
1 polymer ?
#
loop_
_entity_poly.entity_id
_entity_poly.type
_entity_poly.pdbx_seq_one_letter_code
_entity_poly.pdbx_strand_id
1 'polypeptide(L)'
;AKRKACNAVLIKPNQAGTMTETQAALEAARACGYGAIVSARSGETEDATIVHLGVGWGIKQLKVGSFSRSERMVKWNEGLRIAEAISAAEGLPADGNLPPRDAFPWGP
;
A
#
# COMPACT_ATOMS: atom_id res chain seq x y z
N ALA A 1 3.92 10.75 18.14
CA ALA A 1 5.33 10.97 18.54
C ALA A 1 5.53 11.28 20.03
N LYS A 2 4.99 12.38 20.59
CA LYS A 2 5.34 12.88 21.95
C LYS A 2 5.32 11.84 23.08
N ARG A 3 4.34 10.91 23.07
CA ARG A 3 4.21 9.84 24.08
C ARG A 3 4.90 8.52 23.73
N LYS A 4 5.51 8.41 22.54
CA LYS A 4 6.14 7.18 22.00
C LYS A 4 5.28 5.90 22.14
N ALA A 5 3.96 6.02 22.01
CA ALA A 5 3.02 4.91 22.22
C ALA A 5 3.00 3.87 21.08
N CYS A 6 3.60 4.19 19.92
CA CYS A 6 3.65 3.34 18.74
C CYS A 6 4.80 3.77 17.82
N ASN A 7 5.11 2.93 16.83
CA ASN A 7 6.17 3.11 15.84
C ASN A 7 5.69 2.90 14.39
N ALA A 8 4.38 2.66 14.20
CA ALA A 8 3.76 2.49 12.89
C ALA A 8 2.32 2.99 12.89
N VAL A 9 1.81 3.31 11.70
CA VAL A 9 0.42 3.70 11.47
C VAL A 9 -0.28 2.72 10.53
N LEU A 10 -1.54 2.42 10.84
CA LEU A 10 -2.41 1.62 9.96
C LEU A 10 -3.26 2.58 9.12
N ILE A 11 -2.95 2.70 7.84
CA ILE A 11 -3.62 3.61 6.91
C ILE A 11 -4.88 2.95 6.36
N LYS A 12 -6.03 3.60 6.60
CA LYS A 12 -7.35 3.21 6.11
C LYS A 12 -8.00 4.45 5.50
N PRO A 13 -8.01 4.61 4.17
CA PRO A 13 -8.43 5.87 3.56
C PRO A 13 -9.83 6.30 3.97
N ASN A 14 -10.76 5.35 4.10
CA ASN A 14 -12.13 5.62 4.53
C ASN A 14 -12.29 5.97 6.03
N GLN A 15 -11.22 5.92 6.83
CA GLN A 15 -11.23 6.48 8.19
C GLN A 15 -10.81 7.95 8.22
N ALA A 16 -10.01 8.39 7.25
CA ALA A 16 -9.67 9.82 7.09
C ALA A 16 -10.81 10.56 6.37
N GLY A 17 -11.42 9.93 5.37
CA GLY A 17 -12.57 10.46 4.62
C GLY A 17 -12.20 10.84 3.19
N THR A 18 -11.05 11.47 2.98
CA THR A 18 -10.55 11.85 1.64
C THR A 18 -9.14 11.32 1.36
N MET A 19 -8.75 11.28 0.08
CA MET A 19 -7.39 10.90 -0.32
C MET A 19 -6.35 11.89 0.21
N THR A 20 -6.65 13.19 0.15
CA THR A 20 -5.75 14.24 0.64
C THR A 20 -5.49 14.11 2.14
N GLU A 21 -6.53 13.87 2.95
CA GLU A 21 -6.37 13.67 4.39
C GLU A 21 -5.66 12.36 4.71
N THR A 22 -5.90 11.32 3.92
CA THR A 22 -5.18 10.05 4.06
C THR A 22 -3.67 10.24 3.81
N GLN A 23 -3.31 10.97 2.77
CA GLN A 23 -1.92 11.28 2.45
C GLN A 23 -1.31 12.18 3.55
N ALA A 24 -2.03 13.18 4.04
CA ALA A 24 -1.57 14.02 5.15
C ALA A 24 -1.28 13.20 6.42
N ALA A 25 -2.12 12.21 6.73
CA ALA A 25 -1.89 11.29 7.86
C ALA A 25 -0.64 10.41 7.65
N LEU A 26 -0.41 9.94 6.43
CA LEU A 26 0.80 9.19 6.07
C LEU A 26 2.05 10.06 6.23
N GLU A 27 2.05 11.28 5.70
CA GLU A 27 3.20 12.19 5.78
C GLU A 27 3.51 12.61 7.22
N ALA A 28 2.47 12.84 8.04
CA ALA A 28 2.64 13.09 9.47
C ALA A 28 3.32 11.90 10.19
N ALA A 29 2.96 10.67 9.83
CA ALA A 29 3.61 9.47 10.38
C ALA A 29 5.08 9.36 9.92
N ARG A 30 5.37 9.63 8.65
CA ARG A 30 6.74 9.65 8.10
C ARG A 30 7.63 10.68 8.75
N ALA A 31 7.14 11.89 8.96
CA ALA A 31 7.86 12.94 9.66
C ALA A 31 8.23 12.54 11.11
N CYS A 32 7.48 11.61 11.70
CA CYS A 32 7.77 11.03 13.01
C CYS A 32 8.67 9.78 12.95
N GLY A 33 9.12 9.36 11.76
CA GLY A 33 9.91 8.13 11.55
C GLY A 33 9.10 6.84 11.72
N TYR A 34 7.77 6.90 11.58
CA TYR A 34 6.92 5.72 11.77
C TYR A 34 6.83 4.89 10.50
N GLY A 35 6.75 3.57 10.65
CA GLY A 35 6.33 2.68 9.57
C GLY A 35 4.86 2.93 9.17
N ALA A 36 4.47 2.48 7.98
CA ALA A 36 3.09 2.52 7.54
C ALA A 36 2.66 1.14 7.02
N ILE A 37 1.39 0.81 7.23
CA ILE A 37 0.73 -0.37 6.68
C ILE A 37 -0.59 0.07 6.06
N VAL A 38 -0.82 -0.23 4.78
CA VAL A 38 -2.14 -0.04 4.18
C VAL A 38 -3.06 -1.18 4.61
N SER A 39 -4.29 -0.87 5.02
CA SER A 39 -5.22 -1.86 5.55
C SER A 39 -6.59 -1.80 4.88
N ALA A 40 -7.11 -2.98 4.57
CA ALA A 40 -8.53 -3.17 4.26
C ALA A 40 -9.41 -3.00 5.51
N ARG A 41 -10.73 -3.00 5.28
CA ARG A 41 -11.76 -3.06 6.33
C ARG A 41 -12.40 -4.45 6.43
N SER A 42 -13.16 -4.68 7.51
CA SER A 42 -13.87 -5.94 7.75
C SER A 42 -14.96 -6.20 6.69
N GLY A 43 -15.69 -5.16 6.27
CA GLY A 43 -16.49 -5.17 5.04
C GLY A 43 -15.68 -4.57 3.90
N GLU A 44 -15.52 -5.31 2.81
CA GLU A 44 -14.77 -4.89 1.62
C GLU A 44 -15.60 -5.10 0.35
N THR A 45 -15.13 -4.48 -0.72
CA THR A 45 -15.68 -4.54 -2.08
C THR A 45 -14.64 -5.15 -3.03
N GLU A 46 -14.92 -5.19 -4.33
CA GLU A 46 -13.94 -5.60 -5.33
C GLU A 46 -12.91 -4.51 -5.69
N ASP A 47 -13.06 -3.30 -5.14
CA ASP A 47 -12.12 -2.19 -5.37
C ASP A 47 -10.70 -2.53 -4.89
N ALA A 48 -9.69 -2.27 -5.72
CA ALA A 48 -8.28 -2.52 -5.41
C ALA A 48 -7.48 -1.24 -5.17
N THR A 49 -8.13 -0.08 -5.03
CA THR A 49 -7.50 1.25 -4.94
C THR A 49 -6.42 1.29 -3.86
N ILE A 50 -6.67 0.66 -2.71
CA ILE A 50 -5.71 0.63 -1.60
C ILE A 50 -4.35 0.00 -1.97
N VAL A 51 -4.31 -0.92 -2.93
CA VAL A 51 -3.06 -1.54 -3.41
C VAL A 51 -2.25 -0.52 -4.20
N HIS A 52 -2.89 0.20 -5.12
CA HIS A 52 -2.24 1.27 -5.87
C HIS A 52 -1.75 2.39 -4.96
N LEU A 53 -2.52 2.76 -3.94
CA LEU A 53 -2.09 3.72 -2.93
C LEU A 53 -0.86 3.21 -2.17
N GLY A 54 -0.84 1.93 -1.78
CA GLY A 54 0.30 1.31 -1.12
C GLY A 54 1.57 1.37 -1.96
N VAL A 55 1.49 0.95 -3.23
CA VAL A 55 2.63 0.96 -4.16
C VAL A 55 3.05 2.38 -4.50
N GLY A 56 2.12 3.22 -4.96
CA GLY A 56 2.39 4.59 -5.38
C GLY A 56 2.96 5.45 -4.25
N TRP A 57 2.47 5.26 -3.02
CA TRP A 57 3.06 5.92 -1.87
C TRP A 57 4.33 5.24 -1.36
N GLY A 58 4.69 4.02 -1.79
CA GLY A 58 5.87 3.30 -1.28
C GLY A 58 5.72 2.79 0.14
N ILE A 59 4.49 2.40 0.52
CA ILE A 59 4.21 1.72 1.78
C ILE A 59 4.54 0.24 1.61
N LYS A 60 5.47 -0.27 2.42
CA LYS A 60 6.03 -1.62 2.26
C LYS A 60 5.15 -2.76 2.79
N GLN A 61 4.06 -2.45 3.49
CA GLN A 61 3.23 -3.46 4.15
C GLN A 61 1.76 -3.29 3.77
N LEU A 62 1.14 -4.42 3.43
CA LEU A 62 -0.26 -4.52 3.05
C LEU A 62 -0.98 -5.50 3.99
N LYS A 63 -2.12 -5.09 4.55
CA LYS A 63 -2.97 -5.91 5.43
C LYS A 63 -4.39 -5.97 4.85
N VAL A 64 -4.62 -6.94 3.98
CA VAL A 64 -5.87 -7.03 3.22
C VAL A 64 -6.72 -8.27 3.50
N GLY A 65 -6.30 -9.14 4.42
CA GLY A 65 -7.00 -10.36 4.80
C GLY A 65 -6.34 -11.63 4.27
N SER A 66 -6.96 -12.78 4.51
CA SER A 66 -6.44 -14.09 4.06
C SER A 66 -6.52 -14.25 2.53
N PHE A 67 -5.91 -15.32 2.01
CA PHE A 67 -6.03 -15.77 0.63
C PHE A 67 -7.37 -16.50 0.41
N SER A 68 -8.47 -15.85 0.78
CA SER A 68 -9.83 -16.37 0.64
C SER A 68 -10.83 -15.23 0.54
N ARG A 69 -11.93 -15.50 -0.18
CA ARG A 69 -12.97 -14.53 -0.55
C ARG A 69 -12.51 -13.48 -1.57
N SER A 70 -13.33 -13.25 -2.58
CA SER A 70 -12.96 -12.46 -3.77
C SER A 70 -12.61 -11.01 -3.42
N GLU A 71 -13.30 -10.40 -2.45
CA GLU A 71 -13.04 -9.02 -2.03
C GLU A 71 -11.65 -8.83 -1.38
N ARG A 72 -11.00 -9.93 -0.99
CA ARG A 72 -9.62 -9.99 -0.48
C ARG A 72 -8.64 -10.36 -1.58
N MET A 73 -8.96 -11.42 -2.33
CA MET A 73 -8.13 -11.92 -3.42
C MET A 73 -7.87 -10.86 -4.49
N VAL A 74 -8.84 -9.99 -4.78
CA VAL A 74 -8.65 -8.92 -5.76
C VAL A 74 -7.50 -7.97 -5.38
N LYS A 75 -7.26 -7.71 -4.09
CA LYS A 75 -6.12 -6.89 -3.62
C LYS A 75 -4.79 -7.62 -3.80
N TRP A 76 -4.75 -8.92 -3.50
CA TRP A 76 -3.55 -9.74 -3.70
C TRP A 76 -3.19 -9.84 -5.18
N ASN A 77 -4.19 -10.14 -6.02
CA ASN A 77 -4.03 -10.25 -7.47
C ASN A 77 -3.58 -8.91 -8.08
N GLU A 78 -4.12 -7.79 -7.60
CA GLU A 78 -3.68 -6.48 -8.08
C GLU A 78 -2.22 -6.19 -7.72
N GLY A 79 -1.77 -6.61 -6.54
CA GLY A 79 -0.34 -6.51 -6.18
C GLY A 79 0.56 -7.25 -7.16
N LEU A 80 0.17 -8.46 -7.57
CA LEU A 80 0.90 -9.25 -8.57
C LEU A 80 0.89 -8.55 -9.95
N ARG A 81 -0.26 -8.06 -10.40
CA ARG A 81 -0.36 -7.34 -11.69
C ARG A 81 0.52 -6.10 -11.72
N ILE A 82 0.54 -5.33 -10.64
CA ILE A 82 1.40 -4.14 -10.54
C ILE A 82 2.89 -4.55 -10.56
N ALA A 83 3.27 -5.61 -9.84
CA ALA A 83 4.64 -6.11 -9.85
C ALA A 83 5.09 -6.55 -11.25
N GLU A 84 4.24 -7.30 -11.97
CA GLU A 84 4.49 -7.71 -13.36
C GLU A 84 4.61 -6.50 -14.28
N ALA A 85 3.72 -5.51 -14.15
CA ALA A 85 3.71 -4.32 -14.98
C ALA A 85 4.97 -3.46 -14.80
N ILE A 86 5.41 -3.23 -13.56
CA ILE A 86 6.66 -2.49 -13.29
C ILE A 86 7.85 -3.29 -13.78
N SER A 87 7.89 -4.60 -13.55
CA SER A 87 9.00 -5.45 -14.02
C SER A 87 9.13 -5.41 -15.54
N ALA A 88 8.01 -5.48 -16.27
CA ALA A 88 8.00 -5.36 -17.72
C ALA A 88 8.47 -3.97 -18.20
N ALA A 89 8.05 -2.89 -17.53
CA ALA A 89 8.45 -1.52 -17.87
C ALA A 89 9.96 -1.29 -17.67
N GLU A 90 10.55 -1.89 -16.64
CA GLU A 90 11.95 -1.69 -16.25
C GLU A 90 12.90 -2.78 -16.77
N GLY A 91 12.40 -3.76 -17.52
CA GLY A 91 13.20 -4.89 -18.00
C GLY A 91 13.74 -5.80 -16.88
N LEU A 92 13.01 -5.90 -15.77
CA LEU A 92 13.36 -6.72 -14.61
C LEU A 92 12.69 -8.11 -14.67
N PRO A 93 13.22 -9.12 -13.95
CA PRO A 93 12.57 -10.44 -13.86
C PRO A 93 11.16 -10.35 -13.26
N ALA A 94 10.19 -11.01 -13.89
CA ALA A 94 8.82 -11.12 -13.38
C ALA A 94 8.71 -12.30 -12.39
N ASP A 95 9.30 -12.16 -11.21
CA ASP A 95 9.29 -13.18 -10.15
C ASP A 95 8.12 -13.01 -9.14
N GLY A 96 7.23 -12.05 -9.40
CA GLY A 96 6.08 -11.71 -8.56
C GLY A 96 6.42 -10.79 -7.38
N ASN A 97 7.69 -10.44 -7.17
CA ASN A 97 8.07 -9.42 -6.20
C ASN A 97 7.88 -8.02 -6.79
N LEU A 98 7.43 -7.09 -5.96
CA LEU A 98 7.48 -5.68 -6.35
C LEU A 98 8.95 -5.26 -6.49
N PRO A 99 9.35 -4.64 -7.62
CA PRO A 99 10.68 -4.06 -7.77
C PRO A 99 10.98 -3.06 -6.65
N PRO A 100 12.27 -2.81 -6.36
CA PRO A 100 12.63 -1.79 -5.38
C PRO A 100 12.13 -0.41 -5.84
N ARG A 101 11.79 0.46 -4.88
CA ARG A 101 11.09 1.75 -5.15
C ARG A 101 11.85 2.66 -6.10
N ASP A 102 13.18 2.57 -6.13
CA ASP A 102 14.05 3.30 -7.06
C ASP A 102 13.88 2.86 -8.52
N ALA A 103 13.34 1.67 -8.77
CA ALA A 103 12.94 1.21 -10.10
C ALA A 103 11.52 1.65 -10.49
N PHE A 104 10.84 2.49 -9.71
CA PHE A 104 9.50 2.94 -10.10
C PHE A 104 9.59 4.05 -11.17
N PRO A 105 8.76 4.01 -12.24
CA PRO A 105 8.79 5.01 -13.32
C PRO A 105 8.61 6.46 -12.86
N TRP A 106 8.02 6.67 -11.68
CA TRP A 106 7.78 7.98 -11.08
C TRP A 106 8.78 8.37 -9.98
N GLY A 107 9.83 7.56 -9.78
CA GLY A 107 10.91 7.83 -8.84
C GLY A 107 10.59 7.53 -7.36
N PRO A 108 11.61 7.67 -6.50
CA PRO A 108 11.52 7.39 -5.08
C PRO A 108 10.94 8.52 -4.23
#